data_AF-A0ABD6EZ10-F1
#
_entry.id   AF-A0ABD6EZ10-F1
#
_cell.length_a   1.000
_cell.length_b   1.000
_cell.length_c   1.000
_cell.angle_alpha   90.00
_cell.angle_beta   90.00
_cell.angle_gamma   90.00
#
_symmetry.space_group_name_H-M   'P 1'
#
loop_
_entity.id
_entity.type
_entity.pdbx_description
1 polymer ?
#
loop_
_entity_poly.entity_id
_entity_poly.type
_entity_poly.pdbx_seq_one_letter_code
_entity_poly.pdbx_strand_id
1 'polypeptide(L)' 'VYGGNKRRGVAPNHFAKASGSVIRKALQTLEAIKWVEKHPDGTGRILTKQGRKDLDRIASQLRQNTRVNLEEK' A
#
# COMPACT_ATOMS: atom_id res chain seq x y z
N VAL A 1 8.30 6.66 4.52
CA VAL A 1 7.53 5.41 4.31
C VAL A 1 8.15 4.60 3.19
N TYR A 2 7.99 5.02 1.93
CA TYR A 2 8.62 4.35 0.80
C TYR A 2 9.92 5.03 0.37
N GLY A 3 10.91 4.23 0.02
CA GLY A 3 12.27 4.64 -0.24
C GLY A 3 13.22 3.62 0.37
N GLY A 4 14.51 3.86 0.23
CA GLY A 4 15.50 2.92 0.76
C GLY A 4 16.90 3.47 0.65
N ASN A 5 17.84 2.62 1.02
CA ASN A 5 19.24 2.94 0.91
C ASN A 5 19.66 3.00 -0.58
N LYS A 6 20.09 4.17 -1.05
CA LYS A 6 20.53 4.36 -2.43
C LYS A 6 22.04 4.19 -2.52
N ARG A 7 22.46 3.19 -3.31
CA ARG A 7 23.86 3.03 -3.70
C ARG A 7 24.31 4.22 -4.56
N ARG A 8 25.35 4.92 -4.12
CA ARG A 8 25.94 6.08 -4.82
C ARG A 8 27.31 5.81 -5.44
N GLY A 9 27.71 4.54 -5.53
CA GLY A 9 29.02 4.15 -6.06
C GLY A 9 30.09 4.23 -4.97
N VAL A 10 31.11 5.08 -5.17
CA VAL A 10 32.24 5.27 -4.24
C VAL A 10 31.85 6.07 -2.99
N ALA A 11 30.86 6.94 -3.08
CA ALA A 11 30.40 7.74 -1.95
C ALA A 11 29.51 6.91 -1.01
N PRO A 12 29.49 7.24 0.30
CA PRO A 12 28.60 6.59 1.26
C PRO A 12 27.14 6.57 0.80
N ASN A 13 26.48 5.54 1.28
CA ASN A 13 25.09 5.22 1.05
C ASN A 13 24.18 6.17 1.85
N HIS A 14 23.14 6.72 1.21
CA HIS A 14 22.14 7.56 1.88
C HIS A 14 20.73 7.14 1.47
N PHE A 15 19.78 7.45 2.35
CA PHE A 15 18.37 7.24 2.05
C PHE A 15 17.92 8.10 0.86
N ALA A 16 17.25 7.47 -0.11
CA ALA A 16 16.55 8.16 -1.17
C ALA A 16 15.05 7.83 -1.13
N LYS A 17 14.23 8.86 -1.38
CA LYS A 17 12.79 8.73 -1.49
C LYS A 17 12.44 7.94 -2.75
N ALA A 18 11.39 7.11 -2.67
CA ALA A 18 10.84 6.42 -3.83
C ALA A 18 10.20 7.41 -4.84
N SER A 19 9.97 6.93 -6.06
CA SER A 19 9.34 7.75 -7.11
C SER A 19 7.95 8.22 -6.72
N GLY A 20 7.76 9.54 -6.67
CA GLY A 20 6.48 10.15 -6.36
C GLY A 20 5.42 9.91 -7.44
N SER A 21 5.82 9.71 -8.71
CA SER A 21 4.87 9.47 -9.80
C SER A 21 4.22 8.10 -9.71
N VAL A 22 5.00 7.07 -9.38
CA VAL A 22 4.51 5.69 -9.22
C VAL A 22 3.52 5.62 -8.06
N ILE A 23 3.90 6.15 -6.89
CA ILE A 23 3.04 6.17 -5.71
C ILE A 23 1.74 6.95 -5.99
N ARG A 24 1.83 8.11 -6.67
CA ARG A 24 0.66 8.92 -7.00
C ARG A 24 -0.29 8.20 -7.95
N LYS A 25 0.22 7.57 -9.01
CA LYS A 25 -0.60 6.82 -9.97
C LYS A 25 -1.30 5.63 -9.31
N ALA A 26 -0.61 4.88 -8.45
CA ALA A 26 -1.22 3.78 -7.70
C ALA A 26 -2.37 4.25 -6.80
N LEU A 27 -2.25 5.41 -6.16
CA LEU A 27 -3.34 5.98 -5.37
C LEU A 27 -4.49 6.49 -6.25
N GLN A 28 -4.21 7.03 -7.44
CA GLN A 28 -5.25 7.45 -8.39
C GLN A 28 -6.04 6.25 -8.94
N THR A 29 -5.40 5.10 -9.17
CA THR A 29 -6.10 3.89 -9.60
C THR A 29 -7.00 3.35 -8.48
N LEU A 30 -6.55 3.39 -7.23
CA LEU A 30 -7.39 3.01 -6.07
C LEU A 30 -8.56 3.98 -5.85
N GLU A 31 -8.38 5.25 -6.20
CA GLU A 31 -9.44 6.26 -6.20
C GLU A 31 -10.50 5.95 -7.29
N ALA A 32 -10.08 5.53 -8.49
CA ALA A 32 -10.99 5.08 -9.55
C ALA A 32 -11.80 3.83 -9.15
N ILE A 33 -11.21 2.93 -8.36
CA ILE A 33 -11.86 1.72 -7.82
C ILE A 33 -12.74 2.06 -6.59
N LYS A 34 -12.78 3.34 -6.15
CA LYS A 34 -13.53 3.84 -4.99
C LYS A 34 -13.13 3.22 -3.65
N TRP A 35 -11.91 2.72 -3.54
CA TRP A 35 -11.34 2.22 -2.29
C TRP A 35 -10.72 3.32 -1.45
N VAL A 36 -10.27 4.39 -2.10
CA VAL A 36 -9.65 5.56 -1.48
C VAL A 36 -10.36 6.81 -2.00
N GLU A 37 -10.52 7.81 -1.15
CA GLU A 37 -11.11 9.11 -1.51
C GLU A 37 -10.20 10.27 -1.08
N LYS A 38 -10.40 11.44 -1.67
CA LYS A 38 -9.72 12.65 -1.21
C LYS A 38 -10.30 13.07 0.14
N HIS A 39 -9.43 13.54 1.03
CA HIS A 39 -9.91 14.09 2.29
C HIS A 39 -10.77 15.34 2.01
N PRO A 40 -11.89 15.55 2.75
CA PRO A 40 -12.73 16.74 2.58
C PRO A 40 -11.96 18.06 2.75
N ASP A 41 -10.96 18.08 3.63
CA ASP A 41 -10.10 19.25 3.87
C ASP A 41 -9.04 19.49 2.76
N GLY A 42 -9.09 18.72 1.68
CA GLY A 42 -8.15 18.81 0.56
C GLY A 42 -6.74 18.28 0.85
N THR A 43 -6.45 17.90 2.10
CA THR A 43 -5.15 17.37 2.53
C THR A 43 -5.12 15.85 2.46
N GLY A 44 -4.44 15.32 1.44
CA GLY A 44 -4.17 13.88 1.32
C GLY A 44 -5.38 13.05 0.86
N ARG A 45 -5.35 11.77 1.23
CA ARG A 45 -6.35 10.77 0.83
C ARG A 45 -6.67 9.87 2.02
N ILE A 46 -7.92 9.46 2.13
CA ILE A 46 -8.44 8.60 3.19
C ILE A 46 -9.06 7.33 2.60
N LEU A 47 -9.06 6.25 3.37
CA LEU A 47 -9.67 4.99 2.97
C LEU A 47 -11.20 5.08 3.09
N THR A 48 -11.92 4.60 2.08
CA THR A 48 -13.38 4.54 2.13
C THR A 48 -13.86 3.41 3.04
N LYS A 49 -15.11 3.47 3.51
CA LYS A 49 -15.73 2.37 4.27
C LYS A 49 -15.72 1.05 3.48
N GLN A 50 -15.93 1.13 2.17
CA GLN A 50 -15.90 -0.03 1.27
C GLN A 50 -14.47 -0.60 1.18
N GLY A 51 -13.47 0.25 0.93
CA GLY A 51 -12.07 -0.18 0.85
C GLY A 51 -11.62 -0.88 2.13
N ARG A 52 -12.04 -0.38 3.30
CA ARG A 52 -11.71 -1.03 4.58
C ARG A 52 -12.34 -2.42 4.72
N LYS A 53 -13.63 -2.55 4.41
CA LYS A 53 -14.35 -3.83 4.46
C LYS A 53 -13.74 -4.89 3.55
N ASP A 54 -13.38 -4.51 2.33
CA ASP A 54 -12.81 -5.45 1.37
C ASP A 54 -11.40 -5.89 1.78
N LEU A 55 -10.57 -4.96 2.29
CA LEU A 55 -9.25 -5.30 2.83
C LEU A 55 -9.35 -6.27 4.03
N ASP A 56 -10.27 -6.01 4.97
CA ASP A 56 -10.45 -6.87 6.15
C ASP A 56 -10.95 -8.27 5.76
N ARG A 57 -11.84 -8.35 4.76
CA ARG A 57 -12.31 -9.64 4.20
C ARG A 57 -11.15 -10.44 3.60
N ILE A 58 -10.34 -9.81 2.73
CA ILE A 58 -9.19 -10.45 2.10
C ILE A 58 -8.19 -10.90 3.17
N ALA A 59 -7.92 -10.06 4.17
CA ALA A 59 -7.01 -10.40 5.26
C ALA A 59 -7.51 -11.61 6.08
N SER A 60 -8.83 -11.70 6.34
CA SER A 60 -9.42 -12.86 7.01
C SER A 60 -9.27 -14.14 6.19
N GLN A 61 -9.55 -14.08 4.89
CA GLN A 61 -9.39 -15.21 3.98
C GLN A 61 -7.93 -15.69 3.91
N LEU A 62 -6.97 -14.76 3.79
CA LEU A 62 -5.54 -15.09 3.79
C LEU A 62 -5.09 -15.79 5.08
N ARG A 63 -5.60 -15.35 6.25
CA ARG A 63 -5.30 -16.01 7.52
C ARG A 63 -5.82 -17.44 7.56
N GLN A 64 -7.05 -17.68 7.08
CA GLN A 64 -7.61 -19.03 7.03
C GLN A 64 -6.84 -19.93 6.07
N ASN A 65 -6.55 -19.45 4.85
CA ASN A 65 -5.77 -20.21 3.88
C ASN A 65 -4.38 -20.57 4.40
N THR A 66 -3.72 -19.63 5.07
CA THR A 66 -2.40 -19.89 5.67
C THR A 66 -2.48 -21.01 6.72
N ARG A 67 -3.55 -21.07 7.52
CA ARG A 67 -3.74 -22.13 8.52
C ARG A 67 -3.96 -23.50 7.86
N VAL A 68 -4.87 -23.57 6.89
CA VAL A 68 -5.16 -24.83 6.16
C VAL A 68 -3.88 -25.38 5.53
N ASN A 69 -3.11 -24.54 4.86
CA ASN A 69 -1.85 -24.96 4.22
C ASN A 69 -0.75 -25.42 5.20
N LEU A 70 -0.83 -25.02 6.48
CA LEU A 70 0.09 -25.48 7.52
C LEU A 70 -0.35 -26.83 8.12
N GLU A 71 -1.65 -27.13 8.08
CA GLU A 71 -2.23 -28.40 8.56
C GLU A 71 -2.13 -29.52 7.50
N GLU A 72 -1.98 -29.17 6.22
CA GLU A 72 -1.78 -30.10 5.10
C GLU A 72 -0.30 -30.52 4.88
N LYS A 73 0.64 -30.00 5.70
CA LYS A 73 2.06 -30.39 5.70
C LYS A 73 2.39 -31.27 6.90
#